data_AF-A0A0D6Z6R8-F1
#
_entry.id   AF-A0A0D6Z6R8-F1
#
_cell.length_a   1.000
_cell.length_b   1.000
_cell.length_c   1.000
_cell.angle_alpha   90.00
_cell.angle_beta   90.00
_cell.angle_gamma   90.00
#
_symmetry.space_group_name_H-M   'P 1'
#
loop_
_entity.id
_entity.type
_entity.pdbx_description
1 polymer ?
#
loop_
_entity_poly.entity_id
_entity_poly.type
_entity_poly.pdbx_seq_one_letter_code
_entity_poly.pdbx_strand_id
1 'polypeptide(L)'
;MPRKAAENHQVKETQDDKERNEIERLNDMLEAVLNYISDDEIEVIDIEYLLNNTDGLREWWDQYRERNRKNIEEEIVQSLGSLSIEALEELREKIRGKEKE
;
A
#
# COMPACT_ATOMS: atom_id res chain seq x y z
N MET A 1 -52.53 13.36 -6.28
CA MET A 1 -51.55 13.02 -5.23
C MET A 1 -50.16 12.93 -5.87
N PRO A 2 -49.20 13.80 -5.55
CA PRO A 2 -47.83 13.66 -6.04
C PRO A 2 -46.97 12.92 -5.00
N ARG A 3 -46.38 11.80 -5.39
CA ARG A 3 -45.24 11.17 -4.71
C ARG A 3 -44.07 11.20 -5.68
N LYS A 4 -42.93 11.77 -5.24
CA LYS A 4 -41.53 11.39 -5.54
C LYS A 4 -40.63 12.63 -5.52
N ALA A 5 -40.01 12.88 -4.37
CA ALA A 5 -38.81 13.73 -4.25
C ALA A 5 -38.09 13.44 -2.92
N ALA A 6 -37.87 12.18 -2.55
CA ALA A 6 -37.25 11.83 -1.27
C ALA A 6 -36.27 10.64 -1.32
N GLU A 7 -35.58 10.42 -2.45
CA GLU A 7 -34.63 9.30 -2.58
C GLU A 7 -33.16 9.72 -2.85
N ASN A 8 -32.85 11.02 -2.96
CA ASN A 8 -31.50 11.45 -3.37
C ASN A 8 -30.62 12.06 -2.26
N HIS A 9 -31.05 12.02 -0.99
CA HIS A 9 -30.29 12.58 0.13
C HIS A 9 -29.61 11.53 1.03
N GLN A 10 -30.02 10.26 0.99
CA GLN A 10 -29.46 9.22 1.87
C GLN A 10 -28.13 8.63 1.39
N VAL A 11 -27.77 8.78 0.11
CA VAL A 11 -26.58 8.13 -0.45
C VAL A 11 -25.28 8.88 -0.11
N LYS A 12 -25.34 10.20 0.06
CA LYS A 12 -24.13 11.03 0.33
C LYS A 12 -23.62 10.93 1.77
N GLU A 13 -24.51 10.85 2.76
CA GLU A 13 -24.10 10.76 4.18
C GLU A 13 -23.26 9.48 4.44
N THR A 14 -23.59 8.37 3.77
CA THR A 14 -22.90 7.09 3.99
C THR A 14 -21.47 6.99 3.45
N GLN A 15 -21.08 7.87 2.52
CA GLN A 15 -19.73 7.83 1.93
C GLN A 15 -18.75 8.68 2.76
N ASP A 16 -19.17 9.89 3.15
CA ASP A 16 -18.39 10.76 4.04
C ASP A 16 -18.10 10.08 5.39
N ASP A 17 -19.06 9.33 5.93
CA ASP A 17 -18.87 8.60 7.19
C ASP A 17 -17.87 7.43 7.05
N LYS A 18 -17.80 6.77 5.89
CA LYS A 18 -16.81 5.70 5.66
C LYS A 18 -15.39 6.26 5.52
N GLU A 19 -15.24 7.36 4.78
CA GLU A 19 -13.94 8.02 4.61
C GLU A 19 -13.42 8.58 5.93
N ARG A 20 -14.30 9.17 6.76
CA ARG A 20 -13.93 9.60 8.12
C ARG A 20 -13.48 8.45 9.01
N ASN A 21 -14.20 7.32 8.98
CA ASN A 21 -13.83 6.12 9.73
C ASN A 21 -12.48 5.54 9.28
N GLU A 22 -12.15 5.62 7.99
CA GLU A 22 -10.86 5.17 7.47
C GLU A 22 -9.72 6.08 7.95
N ILE A 23 -9.90 7.39 7.89
CA ILE A 23 -8.91 8.36 8.39
C ILE A 23 -8.66 8.17 9.88
N GLU A 24 -9.71 7.94 10.67
CA GLU A 24 -9.58 7.68 12.10
C GLU A 24 -8.74 6.42 12.36
N ARG A 25 -9.04 5.31 11.67
CA ARG A 25 -8.23 4.08 11.77
C ARG A 25 -6.76 4.27 11.36
N LEU A 26 -6.50 5.08 10.33
CA LEU A 26 -5.13 5.39 9.91
C LEU A 26 -4.39 6.21 10.97
N ASN A 27 -5.09 7.17 11.60
CA ASN A 27 -4.52 7.96 12.70
C ASN A 27 -4.22 7.07 13.92
N ASP A 28 -5.13 6.15 14.27
CA ASP A 28 -4.93 5.20 15.37
C ASP A 28 -3.71 4.30 15.13
N MET A 29 -3.54 3.77 13.91
CA MET A 29 -2.35 3.01 13.54
C MET A 29 -1.07 3.85 13.61
N LEU A 30 -1.12 5.10 13.14
CA LEU A 30 0.03 6.00 13.20
C LEU A 30 0.41 6.31 14.64
N GLU A 31 -0.56 6.57 15.51
CA GLU A 31 -0.34 6.79 16.95
C GLU A 31 0.33 5.57 17.59
N ALA A 32 -0.18 4.36 17.36
CA ALA A 32 0.39 3.13 17.90
C ALA A 32 1.84 2.91 17.44
N VAL A 33 2.13 3.15 16.16
CA VAL A 33 3.50 3.05 15.61
C VAL A 33 4.42 4.10 16.22
N LEU A 34 3.98 5.36 16.31
CA LEU A 34 4.79 6.44 16.88
C LEU A 34 5.05 6.24 18.37
N ASN A 35 4.08 5.72 19.13
CA ASN A 35 4.25 5.40 20.54
C ASN A 35 5.35 4.36 20.74
N TYR A 36 5.39 3.30 19.92
CA TYR A 36 6.45 2.30 19.98
C TYR A 36 7.82 2.88 19.57
N ILE A 37 7.90 3.62 18.45
CA ILE A 37 9.18 4.15 17.95
C ILE A 37 9.75 5.24 18.85
N SER A 38 8.89 5.95 19.59
CA SER A 38 9.30 7.03 20.51
C SER A 38 9.70 6.51 21.90
N ASP A 39 9.56 5.22 22.15
CA ASP A 39 9.99 4.59 23.41
C ASP A 39 11.52 4.57 23.49
N ASP A 40 12.07 5.30 24.45
CA ASP A 40 13.51 5.45 24.65
C ASP A 40 14.19 4.20 25.21
N GLU A 41 13.42 3.21 25.68
CA GLU A 41 13.94 1.88 26.03
C GLU A 41 14.20 1.00 24.79
N ILE A 42 13.68 1.37 23.62
CA ILE A 42 13.80 0.58 22.38
C ILE A 42 15.03 1.03 21.59
N GLU A 43 16.14 0.33 21.79
CA GLU A 43 17.38 0.60 21.04
C GLU A 43 17.32 0.15 19.57
N VAL A 44 16.53 -0.90 19.28
CA VAL A 44 16.37 -1.47 17.94
C VAL A 44 14.90 -1.74 17.67
N ILE A 45 14.40 -1.12 16.61
CA ILE A 45 13.02 -1.31 16.16
C ILE A 45 12.83 -2.75 15.69
N ASP A 46 11.96 -3.49 16.37
CA ASP A 46 11.46 -4.78 15.90
C ASP A 46 10.21 -4.57 15.04
N ILE A 47 10.38 -4.67 13.73
CA ILE A 47 9.30 -4.50 12.77
C ILE A 47 8.24 -5.60 12.92
N GLU A 48 8.63 -6.83 13.24
CA GLU A 48 7.66 -7.92 13.40
C GLU A 48 6.79 -7.71 14.63
N TYR A 49 7.37 -7.16 15.71
CA TYR A 49 6.59 -6.71 16.86
C TYR A 49 5.59 -5.62 16.48
N LEU A 50 6.03 -4.56 15.78
CA LEU A 50 5.15 -3.46 15.32
C LEU A 50 3.97 -3.98 14.49
N LEU A 51 4.25 -4.84 13.50
CA LEU A 51 3.23 -5.40 12.62
C LEU A 51 2.21 -6.27 13.37
N ASN A 52 2.63 -6.92 14.46
CA ASN A 52 1.79 -7.83 15.24
C ASN A 52 1.06 -7.16 16.39
N ASN A 53 1.52 -5.99 16.85
CA ASN A 53 0.95 -5.27 18.00
C ASN A 53 0.22 -3.97 17.61
N THR A 54 0.19 -3.63 16.33
CA THR A 54 -0.64 -2.53 15.82
C THR A 54 -1.78 -3.09 14.96
N ASP A 55 -3.00 -2.93 15.45
CA ASP A 55 -4.21 -3.42 14.78
C ASP A 55 -4.33 -2.89 13.34
N GLY A 56 -4.48 -3.80 12.38
CA GLY A 56 -4.62 -3.47 10.96
C GLY A 56 -3.32 -3.18 10.21
N LEU A 57 -2.19 -2.99 10.90
CA LEU A 57 -0.94 -2.57 10.28
C LEU A 57 -0.37 -3.64 9.34
N ARG A 58 -0.40 -4.91 9.73
CA ARG A 58 0.08 -6.02 8.87
C ARG A 58 -0.71 -6.12 7.58
N GLU A 59 -2.03 -6.10 7.67
CA GLU A 59 -2.89 -6.19 6.48
C GLU A 59 -2.67 -4.99 5.56
N TRP A 60 -2.61 -3.78 6.11
CA TRP A 60 -2.33 -2.58 5.34
C TRP A 60 -0.97 -2.65 4.65
N TRP A 61 0.05 -3.14 5.36
CA TRP A 61 1.41 -3.30 4.84
C TRP A 61 1.48 -4.31 3.69
N ASP A 62 0.82 -5.45 3.83
CA ASP A 62 0.75 -6.48 2.79
C ASP A 62 0.06 -5.94 1.53
N GLN A 63 -1.05 -5.21 1.69
CA GLN A 63 -1.74 -4.55 0.57
C GLN A 63 -0.87 -3.48 -0.09
N TYR A 64 -0.13 -2.69 0.69
CA TYR A 64 0.83 -1.73 0.13
C TYR A 64 1.93 -2.42 -0.67
N ARG A 65 2.56 -3.47 -0.13
CA ARG A 65 3.61 -4.25 -0.80
C ARG A 65 3.14 -4.82 -2.13
N GLU A 66 1.91 -5.35 -2.16
CA GLU A 66 1.28 -5.86 -3.37
C GLU A 66 1.06 -4.77 -4.43
N ARG A 67 0.47 -3.63 -4.04
CA ARG A 67 0.25 -2.49 -4.95
C ARG A 67 1.58 -1.95 -5.48
N ASN A 68 2.56 -1.80 -4.61
CA ASN A 68 3.88 -1.31 -4.99
C ASN A 68 4.59 -2.26 -5.95
N ARG A 69 4.48 -3.59 -5.73
CA ARG A 69 5.02 -4.59 -6.68
C ARG A 69 4.42 -4.41 -8.07
N LYS A 70 3.10 -4.24 -8.16
CA LYS A 70 2.39 -4.03 -9.43
C LYS A 70 2.82 -2.74 -10.12
N ASN A 71 2.91 -1.63 -9.38
CA ASN A 71 3.35 -0.36 -9.93
C ASN A 71 4.77 -0.48 -10.53
N ILE A 72 5.69 -1.12 -9.79
CA ILE A 72 7.05 -1.36 -10.27
C ILE A 72 7.04 -2.25 -11.52
N GLU A 73 6.24 -3.32 -11.54
CA GLU A 73 6.11 -4.20 -12.70
C GLU A 73 5.61 -3.44 -13.94
N GLU A 74 4.59 -2.60 -13.77
CA GLU A 74 4.06 -1.75 -14.85
C GLU A 74 5.11 -0.76 -15.36
N GLU A 75 5.84 -0.09 -14.46
CA GLU A 75 6.93 0.82 -14.82
C GLU A 75 8.05 0.11 -15.59
N ILE A 76 8.41 -1.11 -15.17
CA ILE A 76 9.39 -1.94 -15.86
C ILE A 76 8.88 -2.27 -17.27
N VAL A 77 7.65 -2.77 -17.40
CA VAL A 77 7.07 -3.13 -18.72
C VAL A 77 7.05 -1.93 -19.66
N GLN A 78 6.65 -0.76 -19.17
CA GLN A 78 6.66 0.49 -19.94
C GLN A 78 8.08 0.87 -20.37
N SER A 79 9.04 0.80 -19.45
CA SER A 79 10.45 1.13 -19.73
C SER A 79 11.04 0.18 -20.76
N LEU A 80 10.78 -1.12 -20.64
CA LEU A 80 11.26 -2.14 -21.56
C LEU A 80 10.62 -2.05 -22.94
N GLY A 81 9.36 -1.63 -23.05
CA GLY A 81 8.67 -1.46 -24.32
C GLY A 81 9.31 -0.43 -25.25
N SER A 82 10.14 0.47 -24.72
CA SER A 82 10.87 1.47 -25.50
C SER A 82 12.23 0.99 -26.04
N LEU A 83 12.70 -0.18 -25.61
CA LEU A 83 14.01 -0.71 -25.97
C LEU A 83 13.98 -1.48 -27.29
N SER A 84 15.12 -1.50 -28.01
CA SER A 84 15.28 -2.38 -29.16
C SER A 84 15.41 -3.84 -28.73
N ILE A 85 15.20 -4.76 -29.68
CA ILE A 85 15.32 -6.21 -29.43
C ILE A 85 16.73 -6.55 -28.94
N GLU A 86 17.78 -5.96 -29.53
CA GLU A 86 19.16 -6.20 -29.14
C GLU A 86 19.43 -5.74 -27.70
N ALA A 87 18.91 -4.58 -27.31
CA ALA A 87 19.02 -4.08 -25.93
C ALA A 87 18.26 -4.96 -24.93
N LEU A 88 17.11 -5.50 -25.32
CA LEU A 88 16.33 -6.46 -24.52
C LEU A 88 17.06 -7.80 -24.38
N GLU A 89 17.73 -8.28 -25.42
CA GLU A 89 18.56 -9.49 -25.37
C GLU A 89 19.78 -9.31 -24.45
N GLU A 90 20.50 -8.19 -24.57
CA GLU A 90 21.61 -7.86 -23.66
C GLU A 90 21.15 -7.80 -22.20
N LEU A 91 20.00 -7.19 -21.94
CA LEU A 91 19.42 -7.12 -20.59
C LEU A 91 19.07 -8.51 -20.06
N ARG A 92 18.44 -9.36 -20.89
CA ARG A 92 18.08 -10.73 -20.54
C ARG A 92 19.30 -11.57 -20.15
N GLU A 93 20.39 -11.46 -20.90
CA GLU A 93 21.62 -12.20 -20.59
C GLU A 93 22.29 -11.71 -19.30
N LYS A 94 22.26 -10.40 -19.02
CA LYS A 94 22.74 -9.83 -17.74
C LYS A 94 21.92 -10.32 -16.55
N ILE A 95 20.60 -10.47 -16.69
CA ILE A 95 19.73 -11.00 -15.63
C ILE A 95 20.00 -12.49 -15.41
N ARG A 96 20.03 -13.29 -16.48
CA ARG A 96 20.33 -14.74 -16.39
C ARG A 96 21.71 -15.05 -15.83
N GLY A 97 22.70 -14.20 -16.08
CA GLY A 97 24.05 -14.34 -15.56
C GLY A 97 24.12 -14.19 -14.02
N LYS A 98 23.22 -13.42 -13.42
CA LYS A 98 23.18 -13.19 -11.96
C LYS A 98 22.53 -14.31 -11.16
N GLU A 99 21.75 -15.20 -11.79
CA GLU A 99 21.13 -16.35 -11.11
C GLU A 99 22.06 -17.57 -10.97
N LYS A 100 23.30 -17.49 -11.51
CA LYS A 100 24.26 -18.60 -11.51
C LYS A 100 25.40 -18.48 -10.48
N GLU A 101 25.37 -17.46 -9.62
CA GLU A 101 26.27 -17.31 -8.46
C GLU A 101 25.48 -17.44 -7.16
#